data_AF-A0A3S1F8D4-F1
#
_entry.id   AF-A0A3S1F8D4-F1
#
_cell.length_a   1.000
_cell.length_b   1.000
_cell.length_c   1.000
_cell.angle_alpha   90.00
_cell.angle_beta   90.00
_cell.angle_gamma   90.00
#
_symmetry.space_group_name_H-M   'P 1'
#
loop_
_entity.id
_entity.type
_entity.pdbx_description
1 polymer ?
#
loop_
_entity_poly.entity_id
_entity_poly.type
_entity_poly.pdbx_seq_one_letter_code
_entity_poly.pdbx_strand_id
1 'polypeptide(L)'
;MLVDSHCHLDFPDFAEERAAIVARALAAGIGRMVTISTRVKKFQQVLEIAESFDEIYCSVGTHPHNAAEELDVSAEDLVRLSAHPKVVAIGEAGLDYFYDHAPRDAQAQG
;
A
#
# COMPACT_ATOMS: atom_id res chain seq x y z
N MET A 1 -11.96 -9.79 17.27
CA MET A 1 -10.79 -9.15 16.65
C MET A 1 -11.10 -8.97 15.17
N LEU A 2 -11.16 -7.73 14.71
CA LEU A 2 -11.36 -7.37 13.30
C LEU A 2 -10.01 -7.13 12.63
N VAL A 3 -9.99 -7.22 11.29
CA VAL A 3 -8.85 -6.86 10.46
C VAL A 3 -9.32 -5.77 9.50
N ASP A 4 -8.61 -4.64 9.49
CA ASP A 4 -8.73 -3.68 8.41
C ASP A 4 -7.81 -4.12 7.27
N SER A 5 -8.39 -4.76 6.25
CA SER A 5 -7.62 -5.36 5.16
C SER A 5 -7.10 -4.34 4.15
N HIS A 6 -7.53 -3.07 4.23
CA HIS A 6 -7.17 -2.05 3.26
C HIS A 6 -7.32 -0.65 3.87
N CYS A 7 -6.21 -0.07 4.30
CA CYS A 7 -6.14 1.32 4.73
C CYS A 7 -4.95 2.05 4.09
N HIS A 8 -4.93 3.38 4.24
CA HIS A 8 -3.84 4.22 3.75
C HIS A 8 -3.28 5.08 4.89
N LEU A 9 -2.48 4.45 5.76
CA LEU A 9 -1.82 5.14 6.87
C LEU A 9 -0.64 6.00 6.41
N ASP A 10 -0.26 5.86 5.14
CA ASP A 10 0.76 6.63 4.43
C ASP A 10 0.27 7.99 3.94
N PHE A 11 -1.03 8.30 4.08
CA PHE A 11 -1.55 9.62 3.74
C PHE A 11 -0.88 10.71 4.61
N PRO A 12 -0.38 11.81 4.00
CA PRO A 12 0.35 12.86 4.71
C PRO A 12 -0.44 13.47 5.87
N ASP A 13 -1.76 13.58 5.74
CA ASP A 13 -2.66 14.13 6.76
C ASP A 13 -2.59 13.35 8.08
N PHE A 14 -2.20 12.08 8.04
CA PHE A 14 -2.07 11.23 9.23
C PHE A 14 -0.67 11.20 9.82
N ALA A 15 0.33 11.84 9.21
CA ALA A 15 1.73 11.68 9.61
C ALA A 15 1.98 12.02 11.08
N GLU A 16 1.42 13.14 11.58
CA GLU A 16 1.61 13.60 12.95
C GLU A 16 0.79 12.81 13.99
N GLU A 17 -0.31 12.17 13.56
CA GLU A 17 -1.23 11.48 14.48
C GLU A 17 -1.31 9.96 14.28
N ARG A 18 -0.49 9.39 13.40
CA ARG A 18 -0.54 7.97 12.99
C ARG A 18 -0.56 7.01 14.18
N ALA A 19 0.34 7.22 15.15
CA ALA A 19 0.40 6.39 16.35
C ALA A 19 -0.90 6.47 17.17
N ALA A 20 -1.52 7.64 17.24
CA ALA A 20 -2.80 7.82 17.92
C ALA A 20 -3.96 7.17 17.15
N ILE A 21 -3.95 7.23 15.81
CA ILE A 21 -4.91 6.51 14.96
C ILE A 21 -4.83 5.01 15.22
N VAL A 22 -3.63 4.44 15.18
CA VAL A 22 -3.39 3.02 15.43
C VAL A 22 -3.87 2.62 16.83
N ALA A 23 -3.53 3.40 17.86
CA ALA A 23 -3.99 3.12 19.23
C ALA A 23 -5.53 3.13 19.34
N ARG A 24 -6.21 4.07 18.66
CA ARG A 24 -7.69 4.10 18.61
C ARG A 24 -8.27 2.88 17.90
N ALA A 25 -7.66 2.45 16.78
CA ALA A 25 -8.08 1.26 16.05
C ALA A 25 -7.98 -0.02 16.91
N LEU A 26 -6.84 -0.19 17.61
CA LEU A 26 -6.63 -1.31 18.53
C LEU A 26 -7.67 -1.31 19.66
N ALA A 27 -7.92 -0.14 20.26
CA ALA A 27 -8.93 0.01 21.33
C ALA A 27 -10.36 -0.30 20.85
N ALA A 28 -10.66 -0.07 19.56
CA ALA A 28 -11.93 -0.42 18.93
C ALA A 28 -12.02 -1.91 18.52
N GLY A 29 -10.97 -2.70 18.73
CA GLY A 29 -10.94 -4.14 18.43
C GLY A 29 -10.45 -4.49 17.02
N ILE A 30 -9.90 -3.54 16.26
CA ILE A 30 -9.19 -3.78 14.99
C ILE A 30 -7.77 -4.24 15.36
N GLY A 31 -7.55 -5.55 15.38
CA GLY A 31 -6.30 -6.12 15.86
C GLY A 31 -5.18 -6.16 14.84
N ARG A 32 -5.50 -5.97 13.54
CA ARG A 32 -4.53 -5.95 12.43
C ARG A 32 -4.99 -4.98 11.35
N MET A 33 -4.02 -4.37 10.67
CA MET A 33 -4.26 -3.46 9.55
C MET A 33 -3.28 -3.76 8.40
N VAL A 34 -3.72 -3.59 7.16
CA VAL A 34 -2.85 -3.66 5.97
C VAL A 34 -2.86 -2.30 5.28
N THR A 35 -1.73 -1.59 5.36
CA THR A 35 -1.57 -0.29 4.68
C THR A 35 -1.10 -0.50 3.24
N ILE A 36 -1.76 0.14 2.28
CA ILE A 36 -1.66 -0.26 0.87
C ILE A 36 -0.73 0.66 0.08
N SER A 37 0.23 0.05 -0.61
CA SER A 37 1.08 0.74 -1.57
C SER A 37 0.31 1.08 -2.83
N THR A 38 0.43 2.34 -3.28
CA THR A 38 -0.17 2.84 -4.52
C THR A 38 0.88 3.14 -5.59
N ARG A 39 2.16 3.12 -5.21
CA ARG A 39 3.33 3.42 -6.05
C ARG A 39 4.53 2.66 -5.51
N VAL A 40 5.15 1.82 -6.34
CA VAL A 40 6.33 1.03 -5.95
C VAL A 40 7.53 1.94 -5.68
N LYS A 41 7.68 3.05 -6.41
CA LYS A 41 8.75 4.04 -6.18
C LYS A 41 8.63 4.75 -4.84
N LYS A 42 7.47 4.71 -4.18
CA LYS A 42 7.24 5.24 -2.82
C LYS A 42 7.11 4.15 -1.76
N PHE A 43 7.31 2.89 -2.11
CA PHE A 43 7.09 1.74 -1.23
C PHE A 43 7.82 1.86 0.12
N GLN A 44 9.02 2.45 0.14
CA GLN A 44 9.80 2.63 1.38
C GLN A 44 9.00 3.36 2.49
N GLN A 45 8.18 4.35 2.13
CA GLN A 45 7.34 5.07 3.10
C GLN A 45 6.28 4.16 3.73
N VAL A 46 5.69 3.28 2.92
CA VAL A 46 4.69 2.30 3.34
C VAL A 46 5.33 1.22 4.22
N LEU A 47 6.53 0.77 3.86
CA LEU A 47 7.28 -0.22 4.62
C LEU A 47 7.67 0.31 6.01
N GLU A 48 8.20 1.54 6.10
CA GLU A 48 8.57 2.17 7.38
C GLU A 48 7.38 2.27 8.34
N ILE A 49 6.17 2.49 7.81
CA ILE A 49 4.94 2.46 8.61
C ILE A 49 4.66 1.05 9.15
N ALA A 50 4.72 0.04 8.28
CA ALA A 50 4.46 -1.34 8.69
C ALA A 50 5.50 -1.87 9.70
N GLU A 51 6.75 -1.42 9.63
CA GLU A 51 7.80 -1.75 10.58
C GLU A 51 7.63 -1.05 11.94
N SER A 52 6.98 0.11 11.97
CA SER A 52 6.80 0.91 13.19
C SER A 52 5.79 0.32 14.18
N PHE A 53 4.97 -0.66 13.74
CA PHE A 53 3.90 -1.24 14.55
C PHE A 53 3.79 -2.75 14.30
N ASP A 54 3.66 -3.55 15.35
CA ASP A 54 3.57 -5.02 15.22
C ASP A 54 2.29 -5.46 14.49
N GLU A 55 1.20 -4.71 14.66
CA GLU A 55 -0.13 -5.02 14.13
C GLU A 55 -0.34 -4.61 12.67
N ILE A 56 0.62 -3.89 12.08
CA ILE A 56 0.52 -3.37 10.72
C ILE A 56 1.38 -4.22 9.77
N TYR A 57 0.78 -4.53 8.62
CA TYR A 57 1.41 -5.12 7.46
C TYR A 57 1.18 -4.21 6.25
N CYS A 58 1.82 -4.50 5.12
CA CYS A 58 1.63 -3.73 3.91
C CYS A 58 1.55 -4.58 2.64
N SER A 59 1.12 -3.94 1.57
CA SER A 59 1.26 -4.45 0.21
C SER A 59 2.39 -3.72 -0.53
N VAL A 60 2.80 -4.27 -1.67
CA VAL A 60 3.64 -3.58 -2.66
C VAL A 60 2.98 -3.63 -4.04
N GLY A 61 2.82 -2.50 -4.70
CA GLY A 61 2.16 -2.42 -6.00
C GLY A 61 1.93 -0.99 -6.49
N THR A 62 1.40 -0.89 -7.70
CA THR A 62 1.13 0.37 -8.39
C THR A 62 -0.36 0.46 -8.68
N HIS A 63 -1.04 1.45 -8.09
CA HIS A 63 -2.44 1.73 -8.40
C HIS A 63 -2.58 2.12 -9.88
N PRO A 64 -3.65 1.72 -10.60
CA PRO A 64 -3.86 2.03 -12.02
C PRO A 64 -3.63 3.49 -12.39
N HIS A 65 -4.07 4.43 -11.55
CA HIS A 65 -3.88 5.87 -11.81
C HIS A 65 -2.42 6.32 -11.86
N ASN A 66 -1.50 5.53 -11.31
CA ASN A 66 -0.07 5.82 -11.29
C ASN A 66 0.73 4.96 -12.29
N ALA A 67 0.08 4.03 -13.01
CA ALA A 67 0.75 3.02 -13.83
C ALA A 67 1.68 3.63 -14.89
N ALA A 68 1.26 4.74 -15.52
CA ALA A 68 2.07 5.42 -16.55
C ALA A 68 3.40 5.99 -16.02
N GLU A 69 3.53 6.20 -14.71
CA GLU A 69 4.76 6.70 -14.08
C GLU A 69 5.73 5.58 -13.67
N GLU A 70 5.30 4.32 -13.73
CA GLU A 70 6.01 3.16 -13.17
C GLU A 70 6.11 1.97 -14.13
N LEU A 71 6.00 2.20 -15.45
CA LEU A 71 6.17 1.16 -16.48
C LEU A 71 7.57 0.52 -16.51
N ASP A 72 8.53 1.14 -15.83
CA ASP A 72 9.89 0.63 -15.61
C ASP A 72 10.01 -0.32 -14.41
N VAL A 73 8.97 -0.46 -13.58
CA VAL A 73 8.93 -1.41 -12.47
C VAL A 73 8.74 -2.82 -13.02
N SER A 74 9.67 -3.72 -12.70
CA SER A 74 9.64 -5.10 -13.16
C SER A 74 8.91 -6.04 -12.18
N ALA A 75 8.49 -7.20 -12.67
CA ALA A 75 7.99 -8.27 -11.81
C ALA A 75 9.07 -8.74 -10.82
N GLU A 76 10.35 -8.75 -11.22
CA GLU A 76 11.49 -9.07 -10.36
C GLU A 76 11.62 -8.07 -9.20
N ASP A 77 11.34 -6.78 -9.41
CA ASP A 77 11.30 -5.78 -8.35
C ASP A 77 10.21 -6.08 -7.34
N LEU A 78 9.00 -6.41 -7.80
CA LEU A 78 7.88 -6.79 -6.92
C LEU A 78 8.20 -8.05 -6.11
N VAL A 79 8.77 -9.08 -6.75
CA VAL A 79 9.20 -10.31 -6.06
C VAL A 79 10.23 -9.98 -4.98
N ARG A 80 11.25 -9.19 -5.32
CA ARG A 80 12.30 -8.79 -4.37
C ARG A 80 11.74 -8.01 -3.18
N LEU A 81 10.86 -7.04 -3.41
CA LEU A 81 10.25 -6.24 -2.35
C LEU A 81 9.28 -7.06 -1.49
N SER A 82 8.52 -7.97 -2.10
CA SER A 82 7.56 -8.85 -1.41
C SER A 82 8.20 -9.87 -0.46
N ALA A 83 9.52 -10.07 -0.54
CA ALA A 83 10.23 -10.97 0.35
C ALA A 83 10.32 -10.45 1.81
N HIS A 84 10.02 -9.17 2.05
CA HIS A 84 10.04 -8.60 3.39
C HIS A 84 8.88 -9.15 4.24
N PRO A 85 9.09 -9.57 5.51
CA PRO A 85 8.08 -10.25 6.32
C PRO A 85 6.83 -9.40 6.66
N LYS A 86 6.94 -8.06 6.57
CA LYS A 86 5.80 -7.15 6.71
C LYS A 86 4.96 -6.99 5.44
N VAL A 87 5.45 -7.47 4.29
CA VAL A 87 4.72 -7.43 3.02
C VAL A 87 3.91 -8.72 2.87
N VAL A 88 2.59 -8.59 2.81
CA VAL A 88 1.67 -9.74 2.79
C VAL A 88 0.81 -9.81 1.53
N ALA A 89 0.93 -8.82 0.63
CA ALA A 89 0.15 -8.73 -0.58
C ALA A 89 0.93 -8.02 -1.71
N ILE A 90 0.56 -8.34 -2.95
CA ILE A 90 0.90 -7.55 -4.13
C ILE A 90 -0.32 -6.70 -4.48
N GLY A 91 -0.13 -5.39 -4.55
CA GLY A 91 -1.19 -4.42 -4.81
C GLY A 91 -0.97 -3.09 -4.06
N GLU A 92 -1.90 -2.15 -4.17
CA GLU A 92 -3.09 -2.28 -5.03
C GLU A 92 -2.70 -2.21 -6.51
N ALA A 93 -3.32 -3.06 -7.31
CA ALA A 93 -3.11 -3.19 -8.74
C ALA A 93 -4.45 -3.57 -9.38
N GLY A 94 -4.67 -3.16 -10.62
CA GLY A 94 -5.93 -3.37 -11.30
C GLY A 94 -6.18 -2.31 -12.37
N LEU A 95 -7.45 -2.10 -12.70
CA LEU A 95 -7.88 -1.19 -13.75
C LEU A 95 -8.94 -0.24 -13.20
N ASP A 96 -8.77 1.06 -13.43
CA ASP A 96 -9.79 2.07 -13.20
C ASP A 96 -10.02 2.87 -14.50
N TYR A 97 -11.04 2.44 -15.24
CA TYR A 97 -11.48 3.04 -16.49
C TYR A 97 -12.61 4.04 -16.30
N PHE A 98 -13.01 4.31 -15.04
CA PHE A 98 -14.01 5.31 -14.74
C PHE A 98 -13.37 6.70 -14.70
N TYR A 99 -12.28 6.86 -13.94
CA TYR A 99 -11.60 8.16 -13.82
C TYR A 99 -10.50 8.38 -14.87
N ASP A 100 -9.92 7.30 -15.42
CA ASP A 100 -9.01 7.32 -16.58
C ASP A 100 -7.80 8.26 -16.42
N HIS A 101 -7.27 8.35 -15.18
CA HIS A 101 -6.12 9.21 -14.85
C HIS A 101 -4.78 8.73 -15.44
N ALA A 102 -4.73 7.50 -15.95
CA ALA A 102 -3.60 6.95 -16.69
C ALA A 102 -4.11 6.25 -17.96
N PRO A 103 -3.38 6.30 -19.08
CA PRO A 103 -3.72 5.58 -20.30
C PRO A 103 -4.03 4.10 -20.03
N ARG A 104 -5.11 3.58 -20.61
CA ARG A 104 -5.59 2.20 -20.34
C ARG A 104 -4.58 1.11 -20.68
N ASP A 105 -3.76 1.34 -21.69
CA ASP A 105 -2.64 0.48 -22.07
C ASP A 105 -1.56 0.46 -20.99
N ALA A 106 -1.23 1.62 -20.40
CA ALA A 106 -0.34 1.69 -19.25
C ALA A 106 -0.94 0.96 -18.02
N GLN A 107 -2.23 1.14 -17.73
CA GLN A 107 -2.91 0.40 -16.65
C GLN A 107 -2.92 -1.11 -16.87
N ALA A 108 -3.03 -1.57 -18.13
CA ALA A 108 -3.04 -3.00 -18.45
C ALA A 108 -1.64 -3.63 -18.47
N GLN A 109 -0.60 -2.82 -18.68
CA GLN A 109 0.80 -3.26 -18.64
C GLN A 109 1.36 -3.33 -17.21
N GLY A 110 1.05 -2.31 -16.39
CA GLY A 110 1.50 -2.24 -14.99
C GLY A 110 0.93 -3.34 -14.12
#